data_AF-A0A1U7M8B8-F1
#
_entry.id   AF-A0A1U7M8B8-F1
#
_cell.length_a   1.000
_cell.length_b   1.000
_cell.length_c   1.000
_cell.angle_alpha   90.00
_cell.angle_beta   90.00
_cell.angle_gamma   90.00
#
_symmetry.space_group_name_H-M   'P 1'
#
loop_
_entity.id
_entity.type
_entity.pdbx_description
1 polymer ?
#
loop_
_entity_poly.entity_id
_entity_poly.type
_entity_poly.pdbx_seq_one_letter_code
_entity_poly.pdbx_strand_id
1 'polypeptide(L)'
;MRKDVSNQIKLIREETDLLNKSELARRFNCDRRTVDRYLNETDSQTRKSREVKTKVDDFKEVIIDKVDNWGSNSMAVFKFIEKKGYDGGYHTVNNFIKTHIKTEVNKANIRFDTSPGLQAQVDWKESVTMVSRQGEIFDINIFLIVLGYSRLKFIKLTTDRVQKTLFECITESFKYFNGVPKELLFDNMSTVVDRSRTTFKNVNINQDFKYFAMDAGFEIITCRPYRPKTKGKVKTLAKLIDRLTPFNEEFDTFEELNKIVEDFNYDINREISQATNEIPFIRFLKEKEMSFRDERASKIQISVSAFPFEKTFKDFDFDFQPSLNKIQMIDFESLRFLENKENILFFGSSGVGKTHLAIAIGVAAAKRRNMVYFISCHDLIMQLNKAHAENRLETKLKHFAKYRLLIIDEIGYLPIDKQGANLLFQLINKRYEKNSTIITTNQPFSKWGEVFSDITLANAILDRLIHHSSIIKITGPSYRLKGKVDMMESKKASNN
;
A
#
# COMPACT_ATOMS: atom_id res chain seq x y z
N MET A 1 -43.97 -22.21 -10.61
CA MET A 1 -44.46 -23.26 -11.52
C MET A 1 -43.26 -23.97 -12.13
N ARG A 2 -43.15 -25.29 -11.99
CA ARG A 2 -42.09 -26.09 -12.63
C ARG A 2 -42.48 -26.40 -14.08
N LYS A 3 -42.09 -25.53 -15.01
CA LYS A 3 -42.44 -25.61 -16.44
C LYS A 3 -41.87 -26.87 -17.12
N ASP A 4 -40.78 -27.39 -16.58
CA ASP A 4 -40.11 -28.64 -16.94
C ASP A 4 -41.05 -29.86 -16.84
N VAL A 5 -41.83 -29.97 -15.77
CA VAL A 5 -42.76 -31.10 -15.55
C VAL A 5 -43.96 -31.03 -16.50
N SER A 6 -44.49 -29.81 -16.73
CA SER A 6 -45.66 -29.62 -17.62
C SER A 6 -45.35 -29.94 -19.08
N ASN A 7 -44.18 -29.54 -19.58
CA ASN A 7 -43.79 -29.77 -20.97
C ASN A 7 -43.53 -31.24 -21.27
N GLN A 8 -42.90 -31.99 -20.34
CA GLN A 8 -42.63 -33.41 -20.54
C GLN A 8 -43.89 -34.29 -20.42
N ILE A 9 -44.84 -33.93 -19.55
CA ILE A 9 -46.14 -34.63 -19.48
C ILE A 9 -46.93 -34.48 -20.78
N LYS A 10 -46.88 -33.31 -21.44
CA LYS A 10 -47.51 -33.10 -22.75
C LYS A 10 -46.89 -33.98 -23.83
N LEU A 11 -45.56 -34.10 -23.86
CA LEU A 11 -44.84 -34.93 -24.84
C LEU A 11 -45.17 -36.43 -24.71
N ILE A 12 -45.20 -36.96 -23.47
CA ILE A 12 -45.50 -38.39 -23.23
C ILE A 12 -46.97 -38.72 -23.53
N ARG A 13 -47.87 -37.73 -23.37
CA ARG A 13 -49.30 -37.85 -23.75
C ARG A 13 -49.51 -37.98 -25.26
N GLU A 14 -48.61 -37.43 -26.07
CA GLU A 14 -48.64 -37.58 -27.53
C GLU A 14 -48.06 -38.92 -28.00
N GLU A 15 -47.12 -39.51 -27.24
CA GLU A 15 -46.46 -40.78 -27.60
C GLU A 15 -47.18 -42.04 -27.11
N THR A 16 -47.97 -41.97 -26.02
CA THR A 16 -48.62 -43.14 -25.41
C THR A 16 -50.01 -42.81 -24.87
N ASP A 17 -51.04 -43.53 -25.32
CA ASP A 17 -52.44 -43.29 -24.94
C ASP A 17 -52.81 -43.84 -23.54
N LEU A 18 -51.82 -44.35 -22.78
CA LEU A 18 -51.98 -44.90 -21.43
C LEU A 18 -50.89 -44.37 -20.49
N LEU A 19 -51.23 -43.36 -19.68
CA LEU A 19 -50.33 -42.72 -18.72
C LEU A 19 -50.57 -43.23 -17.29
N ASN A 20 -49.61 -43.96 -16.71
CA ASN A 20 -49.64 -44.33 -15.30
C ASN A 20 -49.18 -43.16 -14.41
N LYS A 21 -50.15 -42.49 -13.77
CA LYS A 21 -49.93 -41.31 -12.91
C LYS A 21 -48.94 -41.55 -11.75
N SER A 22 -48.86 -42.79 -11.23
CA SER A 22 -47.92 -43.12 -10.14
C SER A 22 -46.47 -43.21 -10.62
N GLU A 23 -46.25 -43.63 -11.86
CA GLU A 23 -44.90 -43.77 -12.42
C GLU A 23 -44.31 -42.40 -12.77
N LEU A 24 -45.14 -41.52 -13.34
CA LEU A 24 -44.77 -40.12 -13.61
C LEU A 24 -44.40 -39.38 -12.32
N ALA A 25 -45.18 -39.57 -11.24
CA ALA A 25 -44.90 -38.98 -9.94
C ALA A 25 -43.52 -39.38 -9.40
N ARG A 26 -43.14 -40.67 -9.53
CA ARG A 26 -41.80 -41.15 -9.15
C ARG A 26 -40.71 -40.56 -10.04
N ARG A 27 -40.92 -40.55 -11.36
CA ARG A 27 -39.94 -40.06 -12.34
C ARG A 27 -39.62 -38.57 -12.16
N PHE A 28 -40.63 -37.77 -11.82
CA PHE A 28 -40.49 -36.32 -11.62
C PHE A 28 -40.29 -35.90 -10.16
N ASN A 29 -40.19 -36.88 -9.26
CA ASN A 29 -40.05 -36.69 -7.82
C ASN A 29 -41.06 -35.65 -7.28
N CYS A 30 -42.34 -35.84 -7.64
CA CYS A 30 -43.43 -34.94 -7.27
C CYS A 30 -44.67 -35.73 -6.85
N ASP A 31 -45.56 -35.09 -6.08
CA ASP A 31 -46.77 -35.75 -5.58
C ASP A 31 -47.73 -36.12 -6.72
N ARG A 32 -48.37 -37.28 -6.64
CA ARG A 32 -49.32 -37.78 -7.65
C ARG A 32 -50.47 -36.78 -7.91
N ARG A 33 -50.92 -36.03 -6.91
CA ARG A 33 -51.95 -34.97 -7.06
C ARG A 33 -51.44 -33.80 -7.90
N THR A 34 -50.13 -33.54 -7.89
CA THR A 34 -49.51 -32.52 -8.74
C THR A 34 -49.53 -32.95 -10.20
N VAL A 35 -49.20 -34.22 -10.50
CA VAL A 35 -49.30 -34.80 -11.84
C VAL A 35 -50.75 -34.78 -12.33
N ASP A 36 -51.71 -35.14 -11.46
CA ASP A 36 -53.14 -35.15 -11.80
C ASP A 36 -53.69 -33.75 -12.12
N ARG A 37 -53.30 -32.75 -11.32
CA ARG A 37 -53.60 -31.34 -11.59
C ARG A 37 -53.09 -30.90 -12.97
N TYR A 38 -51.85 -31.25 -13.33
CA TYR A 38 -51.28 -30.88 -14.63
C TYR A 38 -51.89 -31.64 -15.82
N LEU A 39 -52.44 -32.84 -15.62
CA LEU A 39 -53.13 -33.60 -16.66
C LEU A 39 -54.55 -33.06 -16.93
N ASN A 40 -55.21 -32.53 -15.90
CA ASN A 40 -56.61 -32.10 -15.94
C ASN A 40 -56.80 -30.57 -16.12
N GLU A 41 -55.76 -29.76 -15.91
CA GLU A 41 -55.84 -28.30 -16.15
C GLU A 41 -55.88 -27.97 -17.65
N THR A 42 -57.10 -27.82 -18.18
CA THR A 42 -57.40 -26.97 -19.33
C THR A 42 -57.55 -25.54 -18.82
N ASP A 43 -56.74 -24.62 -19.33
CA ASP A 43 -56.69 -23.18 -19.02
C ASP A 43 -56.46 -22.77 -17.55
N SER A 44 -55.18 -22.62 -17.18
CA SER A 44 -54.81 -21.79 -16.03
C SER A 44 -55.03 -20.31 -16.36
N GLN A 45 -56.19 -19.75 -15.97
CA GLN A 45 -56.31 -18.30 -15.85
C GLN A 45 -55.26 -17.80 -14.84
N THR A 46 -54.33 -16.98 -15.30
CA THR A 46 -53.36 -16.29 -14.43
C THR A 46 -54.12 -15.44 -13.41
N ARG A 47 -53.98 -15.77 -12.12
CA ARG A 47 -54.46 -14.92 -11.02
C ARG A 47 -53.97 -13.48 -11.23
N LYS A 48 -54.89 -12.51 -11.38
CA LYS A 48 -54.56 -11.08 -11.33
C LYS A 48 -53.84 -10.79 -10.00
N SER A 49 -52.64 -10.22 -10.05
CA SER A 49 -51.93 -9.81 -8.84
C SER A 49 -52.74 -8.71 -8.14
N ARG A 50 -52.96 -8.85 -6.84
CA ARG A 50 -53.42 -7.71 -6.02
C ARG A 50 -52.37 -6.61 -6.11
N GLU A 51 -52.78 -5.40 -6.45
CA GLU A 51 -51.94 -4.20 -6.29
C GLU A 51 -51.74 -3.98 -4.79
N VAL A 52 -50.61 -4.47 -4.27
CA VAL A 52 -50.19 -4.18 -2.90
C VAL A 52 -49.56 -2.80 -2.94
N LYS A 53 -50.10 -1.85 -2.16
CA LYS A 53 -49.44 -0.55 -1.98
C LYS A 53 -48.03 -0.78 -1.47
N THR A 54 -47.03 -0.40 -2.25
CA THR A 54 -45.63 -0.52 -1.86
C THR A 54 -45.18 0.78 -1.21
N LYS A 55 -44.19 0.71 -0.31
CA LYS A 55 -43.58 1.92 0.28
C LYS A 55 -42.97 2.88 -0.76
N VAL A 56 -42.75 2.41 -1.99
CA VAL A 56 -42.31 3.24 -3.13
C VAL A 56 -43.44 4.13 -3.64
N ASP A 57 -44.70 3.77 -3.38
CA ASP A 57 -45.88 4.47 -3.89
C ASP A 57 -45.91 5.93 -3.43
N ASP A 58 -45.49 6.22 -2.20
CA ASP A 58 -45.44 7.57 -1.63
C ASP A 58 -44.36 8.46 -2.26
N PHE A 59 -43.40 7.86 -2.99
CA PHE A 59 -42.30 8.57 -3.66
C PHE A 59 -42.37 8.46 -5.18
N LYS A 60 -43.44 7.88 -5.76
CA LYS A 60 -43.54 7.63 -7.21
C LYS A 60 -43.39 8.88 -8.06
N GLU A 61 -44.12 9.94 -7.72
CA GLU A 61 -44.09 11.20 -8.47
C GLU A 61 -42.68 11.82 -8.44
N VAL A 62 -42.04 11.81 -7.27
CA VAL A 62 -40.66 12.29 -7.07
C VAL A 62 -39.66 11.43 -7.87
N ILE A 63 -39.84 10.11 -7.89
CA ILE A 63 -38.96 9.20 -8.64
C ILE A 63 -39.12 9.45 -10.15
N ILE A 64 -40.35 9.56 -10.65
CA ILE A 64 -40.63 9.80 -12.07
C ILE A 64 -40.06 11.14 -12.50
N ASP A 65 -40.29 12.21 -11.74
CA ASP A 65 -39.73 13.53 -12.01
C ASP A 65 -38.19 13.51 -12.12
N LYS A 66 -37.50 12.95 -11.12
CA LYS A 66 -36.03 12.91 -11.11
C LYS A 66 -35.44 12.01 -12.21
N VAL A 67 -36.21 11.06 -12.73
CA VAL A 67 -35.79 10.15 -13.79
C VAL A 67 -36.06 10.76 -15.17
N ASP A 68 -37.29 11.22 -15.42
CA ASP A 68 -37.74 11.66 -16.74
C ASP A 68 -37.24 13.07 -17.08
N ASN A 69 -37.21 13.98 -16.10
CA ASN A 69 -36.76 15.36 -16.32
C ASN A 69 -35.23 15.51 -16.19
N TRP A 70 -34.59 14.69 -15.35
CA TRP A 70 -33.17 14.86 -14.99
C TRP A 70 -32.27 13.67 -15.36
N GLY A 71 -32.81 12.56 -15.88
CA GLY A 71 -32.02 11.41 -16.31
C GLY A 71 -31.31 10.66 -15.19
N SER A 72 -31.79 10.76 -13.94
CA SER A 72 -31.12 10.21 -12.76
C SER A 72 -31.07 8.68 -12.77
N ASN A 73 -29.93 8.10 -12.40
CA ASN A 73 -29.78 6.64 -12.31
C ASN A 73 -30.47 6.05 -11.05
N SER A 74 -30.82 4.76 -11.08
CA SER A 74 -31.60 4.11 -10.00
C SER A 74 -30.98 4.25 -8.61
N MET A 75 -29.64 4.22 -8.51
CA MET A 75 -28.94 4.34 -7.23
C MET A 75 -28.96 5.78 -6.71
N ALA A 76 -28.83 6.77 -7.61
CA ALA A 76 -28.95 8.18 -7.30
C ALA A 76 -30.33 8.49 -6.70
N VAL A 77 -31.39 8.04 -7.39
CA VAL A 77 -32.77 8.26 -6.95
C VAL A 77 -33.05 7.57 -5.61
N PHE A 78 -32.63 6.30 -5.44
CA PHE A 78 -32.81 5.60 -4.18
C PHE A 78 -32.17 6.35 -3.00
N LYS A 79 -30.93 6.84 -3.19
CA LYS A 79 -30.20 7.56 -2.14
C LYS A 79 -30.80 8.93 -1.84
N PHE A 80 -31.33 9.59 -2.86
CA PHE A 80 -32.06 10.84 -2.71
C PHE A 80 -33.34 10.66 -1.86
N ILE A 81 -34.18 9.67 -2.19
CA ILE A 81 -35.41 9.44 -1.43
C ILE A 81 -35.14 8.89 -0.03
N GLU A 82 -34.05 8.13 0.17
CA GLU A 82 -33.59 7.69 1.50
C GLU A 82 -33.31 8.91 2.39
N LYS A 83 -32.67 9.96 1.87
CA LYS A 83 -32.50 11.24 2.59
C LYS A 83 -33.82 11.97 2.87
N LYS A 84 -34.82 11.81 2.02
CA LYS A 84 -36.18 12.35 2.24
C LYS A 84 -37.07 11.47 3.13
N GLY A 85 -36.50 10.45 3.78
CA GLY A 85 -37.19 9.61 4.77
C GLY A 85 -37.75 8.29 4.25
N TYR A 86 -37.38 7.87 3.03
CA TYR A 86 -37.74 6.54 2.52
C TYR A 86 -37.06 5.42 3.32
N ASP A 87 -37.84 4.47 3.82
CA ASP A 87 -37.38 3.35 4.67
C ASP A 87 -37.39 1.98 3.97
N GLY A 88 -37.60 1.96 2.65
CA GLY A 88 -37.65 0.74 1.85
C GLY A 88 -36.30 0.35 1.22
N GLY A 89 -36.28 -0.75 0.48
CA GLY A 89 -35.05 -1.30 -0.10
C GLY A 89 -34.76 -0.84 -1.55
N TYR A 90 -33.47 -0.71 -1.89
CA TYR A 90 -32.99 -0.38 -3.24
C TYR A 90 -33.63 -1.23 -4.36
N HIS A 91 -33.82 -2.53 -4.13
CA HIS A 91 -34.38 -3.44 -5.15
C HIS A 91 -35.80 -3.03 -5.58
N THR A 92 -36.62 -2.50 -4.67
CA THR A 92 -37.98 -2.06 -4.98
C THR A 92 -37.96 -0.83 -5.88
N VAL A 93 -37.09 0.14 -5.58
CA VAL A 93 -36.89 1.35 -6.39
C VAL A 93 -36.29 1.02 -7.76
N ASN A 94 -35.28 0.17 -7.80
CA ASN A 94 -34.65 -0.24 -9.05
C ASN A 94 -35.61 -1.05 -9.94
N ASN A 95 -36.47 -1.89 -9.38
CA ASN A 95 -37.50 -2.59 -10.14
C ASN A 95 -38.56 -1.62 -10.68
N PHE A 96 -38.97 -0.63 -9.90
CA PHE A 96 -39.89 0.42 -10.36
C PHE A 96 -39.29 1.19 -11.54
N ILE A 97 -38.05 1.68 -11.41
CA ILE A 97 -37.34 2.42 -12.47
C ILE A 97 -37.05 1.54 -13.69
N LYS A 98 -36.69 0.26 -13.53
CA LYS A 98 -36.50 -0.66 -14.67
C LYS A 98 -37.80 -1.02 -15.40
N THR A 99 -38.92 -1.01 -14.69
CA THR A 99 -40.23 -1.20 -15.31
C THR A 99 -40.62 0.06 -16.11
N HIS A 100 -40.17 1.23 -15.64
CA HIS A 100 -40.35 2.53 -16.30
C HIS A 100 -39.37 2.76 -17.48
N ILE A 101 -38.12 2.28 -17.38
CA ILE A 101 -37.07 2.46 -18.39
C ILE A 101 -36.50 1.11 -18.86
N LYS A 102 -36.66 0.80 -20.16
CA LYS A 102 -35.97 -0.33 -20.81
C LYS A 102 -34.52 0.05 -21.14
N THR A 103 -33.52 -0.40 -20.37
CA THR A 103 -32.15 -0.58 -20.92
C THR A 103 -31.20 -1.50 -20.12
N GLU A 104 -30.19 -1.98 -20.85
CA GLU A 104 -29.31 -3.14 -20.66
C GLU A 104 -28.20 -3.03 -19.59
N VAL A 105 -27.72 -4.20 -19.16
CA VAL A 105 -26.67 -4.37 -18.14
C VAL A 105 -25.31 -4.60 -18.80
N ASN A 106 -24.31 -3.78 -18.43
CA ASN A 106 -22.92 -3.94 -18.88
C ASN A 106 -22.05 -4.72 -17.88
N LYS A 107 -21.14 -5.54 -18.42
CA LYS A 107 -20.30 -6.54 -17.72
C LYS A 107 -19.17 -5.95 -16.85
N ALA A 108 -18.80 -6.71 -15.82
CA ALA A 108 -17.76 -6.39 -14.85
C ALA A 108 -16.33 -6.49 -15.43
N ASN A 109 -15.47 -5.54 -15.05
CA ASN A 109 -14.03 -5.54 -15.35
C ASN A 109 -13.21 -5.99 -14.13
N ILE A 110 -12.15 -6.77 -14.37
CA ILE A 110 -11.16 -7.21 -13.37
C ILE A 110 -10.32 -6.01 -12.91
N ARG A 111 -10.08 -5.89 -11.61
CA ARG A 111 -9.49 -4.71 -10.94
C ARG A 111 -8.11 -5.02 -10.34
N PHE A 112 -7.20 -4.04 -10.43
CA PHE A 112 -5.88 -4.07 -9.79
C PHE A 112 -5.89 -3.29 -8.45
N ASP A 113 -5.24 -3.85 -7.42
CA ASP A 113 -5.04 -3.21 -6.11
C ASP A 113 -3.60 -2.66 -5.95
N THR A 114 -3.46 -1.63 -5.12
CA THR A 114 -2.19 -0.92 -4.84
C THR A 114 -1.92 -0.97 -3.33
N SER A 115 -0.65 -0.94 -2.91
CA SER A 115 -0.26 -0.94 -1.49
C SER A 115 -0.79 0.28 -0.70
N PRO A 116 -0.99 0.16 0.63
CA PRO A 116 -1.28 1.27 1.55
C PRO A 116 -0.34 2.47 1.36
N GLY A 117 -0.90 3.69 1.36
CA GLY A 117 -0.19 4.97 1.30
C GLY A 117 0.60 5.24 0.03
N LEU A 118 0.59 4.30 -0.93
CA LEU A 118 1.45 4.38 -2.11
C LEU A 118 0.93 5.40 -3.11
N GLN A 119 -0.32 5.27 -3.54
CA GLN A 119 -0.81 5.98 -4.72
C GLN A 119 -2.22 6.55 -4.50
N ALA A 120 -2.47 7.75 -5.02
CA ALA A 120 -3.79 8.30 -5.23
C ALA A 120 -4.00 8.70 -6.70
N GLN A 121 -5.25 8.69 -7.17
CA GLN A 121 -5.61 9.06 -8.55
C GLN A 121 -6.45 10.32 -8.54
N VAL A 122 -6.07 11.28 -9.39
CA VAL A 122 -6.68 12.62 -9.45
C VAL A 122 -7.36 12.84 -10.80
N ASP A 123 -8.55 13.43 -10.79
CA ASP A 123 -9.33 13.77 -11.98
C ASP A 123 -10.23 14.98 -11.74
N TRP A 124 -10.85 15.45 -12.83
CA TRP A 124 -11.92 16.44 -12.79
C TRP A 124 -13.20 15.84 -13.37
N LYS A 125 -14.34 16.14 -12.77
CA LYS A 125 -15.62 16.12 -13.48
C LYS A 125 -15.87 17.55 -13.95
N GLU A 126 -15.81 17.74 -15.26
CA GLU A 126 -15.84 19.05 -15.89
C GLU A 126 -17.26 19.44 -16.29
N SER A 127 -17.56 20.74 -16.25
CA SER A 127 -18.79 21.34 -16.80
C SER A 127 -20.06 20.60 -16.39
N VAL A 128 -20.20 20.38 -15.08
CA VAL A 128 -21.45 19.84 -14.51
C VAL A 128 -22.41 21.01 -14.38
N THR A 129 -23.55 20.92 -15.05
CA THR A 129 -24.60 21.93 -14.96
C THR A 129 -25.61 21.50 -13.90
N MET A 130 -25.84 22.37 -12.91
CA MET A 130 -26.83 22.19 -11.86
C MET A 130 -27.81 23.36 -11.87
N VAL A 131 -29.09 23.12 -11.62
CA VAL A 131 -30.14 24.13 -11.67
C VAL A 131 -30.66 24.40 -10.25
N SER A 132 -30.75 25.68 -9.86
CA SER A 132 -31.30 26.10 -8.57
C SER A 132 -32.82 26.03 -8.55
N ARG A 133 -33.44 26.19 -7.37
CA ARG A 133 -34.90 26.30 -7.24
C ARG A 133 -35.50 27.46 -8.02
N GLN A 134 -34.72 28.50 -8.28
CA GLN A 134 -35.13 29.70 -9.00
C GLN A 134 -34.90 29.56 -10.52
N GLY A 135 -34.41 28.40 -10.98
CA GLY A 135 -34.08 28.16 -12.39
C GLY A 135 -32.74 28.75 -12.83
N GLU A 136 -31.90 29.23 -11.89
CA GLU A 136 -30.56 29.71 -12.21
C GLU A 136 -29.63 28.53 -12.53
N ILE A 137 -28.79 28.72 -13.54
CA ILE A 137 -27.88 27.69 -14.03
C ILE A 137 -26.49 27.89 -13.42
N PHE A 138 -26.03 26.87 -12.69
CA PHE A 138 -24.69 26.81 -12.10
C PHE A 138 -23.82 25.87 -12.92
N ASP A 139 -22.84 26.43 -13.63
CA ASP A 139 -21.79 25.67 -14.32
C ASP A 139 -20.60 25.48 -13.39
N ILE A 140 -20.44 24.26 -12.91
CA ILE A 140 -19.45 23.90 -11.87
C ILE A 140 -18.48 22.83 -12.35
N ASN A 141 -17.33 22.76 -11.69
CA ASN A 141 -16.36 21.70 -11.84
C ASN A 141 -16.19 21.00 -10.49
N ILE A 142 -15.98 19.68 -10.50
CA ILE A 142 -15.76 18.91 -9.27
C ILE A 142 -14.38 18.26 -9.35
N PHE A 143 -13.51 18.65 -8.41
CA PHE A 143 -12.23 18.01 -8.20
C PHE A 143 -12.44 16.62 -7.61
N LEU A 144 -11.74 15.61 -8.11
CA LEU A 144 -11.85 14.22 -7.69
C LEU A 144 -10.48 13.68 -7.32
N ILE A 145 -10.33 13.13 -6.12
CA ILE A 145 -9.17 12.33 -5.75
C ILE A 145 -9.59 11.08 -4.99
N VAL A 146 -8.93 9.96 -5.28
CA VAL A 146 -9.20 8.67 -4.62
C VAL A 146 -7.90 7.98 -4.23
N LEU A 147 -7.80 7.56 -2.97
CA LEU A 147 -6.70 6.73 -2.49
C LEU A 147 -6.76 5.34 -3.12
N GLY A 148 -5.60 4.83 -3.52
CA GLY A 148 -5.50 3.58 -4.26
C GLY A 148 -5.88 2.34 -3.46
N TYR A 149 -5.50 2.28 -2.17
CA TYR A 149 -5.73 1.13 -1.31
C TYR A 149 -7.09 1.17 -0.61
N SER A 150 -7.34 2.16 0.25
CA SER A 150 -8.60 2.28 0.99
C SER A 150 -9.80 2.65 0.14
N ARG A 151 -9.58 3.23 -1.05
CA ARG A 151 -10.63 3.84 -1.88
C ARG A 151 -11.36 4.98 -1.16
N LEU A 152 -10.71 5.59 -0.16
CA LEU A 152 -11.17 6.83 0.44
C LEU A 152 -11.10 7.92 -0.63
N LYS A 153 -12.19 8.67 -0.75
CA LYS A 153 -12.39 9.68 -1.78
C LYS A 153 -12.38 11.04 -1.12
N PHE A 154 -11.93 12.03 -1.85
CA PHE A 154 -12.18 13.43 -1.54
C PHE A 154 -12.65 14.09 -2.83
N ILE A 155 -13.74 14.84 -2.72
CA ILE A 155 -14.29 15.62 -3.82
C ILE A 155 -14.50 17.05 -3.34
N LYS A 156 -14.32 18.01 -4.24
CA LYS A 156 -14.50 19.43 -3.91
C LYS A 156 -15.15 20.17 -5.08
N LEU A 157 -16.14 21.00 -4.76
CA LEU A 157 -16.78 21.90 -5.70
C LEU A 157 -15.86 23.07 -6.05
N THR A 158 -15.81 23.44 -7.33
CA THR A 158 -14.96 24.53 -7.85
C THR A 158 -15.65 25.23 -9.01
N THR A 159 -15.32 26.50 -9.22
CA THR A 159 -15.82 27.29 -10.36
C THR A 159 -14.85 27.26 -11.54
N ASP A 160 -13.55 27.08 -11.28
CA ASP A 160 -12.50 27.01 -12.30
C ASP A 160 -11.58 25.80 -12.13
N ARG A 161 -10.67 25.62 -13.08
CA ARG A 161 -9.67 24.53 -13.10
C ARG A 161 -8.26 25.04 -13.30
N VAL A 162 -7.97 26.27 -12.86
CA VAL A 162 -6.63 26.85 -12.99
C VAL A 162 -5.66 26.15 -12.03
N GLN A 163 -4.35 26.31 -12.26
CA GLN A 163 -3.33 25.59 -11.50
C GLN A 163 -3.37 25.94 -10.00
N LYS A 164 -3.68 27.19 -9.66
CA LYS A 164 -3.85 27.62 -8.26
C LYS A 164 -4.95 26.83 -7.56
N THR A 165 -6.12 26.72 -8.17
CA THR A 165 -7.26 25.94 -7.65
C THR A 165 -6.90 24.46 -7.53
N LEU A 166 -6.16 23.90 -8.50
CA LEU A 166 -5.65 22.54 -8.40
C LEU A 166 -4.74 22.33 -7.16
N PHE A 167 -3.82 23.25 -6.89
CA PHE A 167 -2.97 23.18 -5.70
C PHE A 167 -3.79 23.24 -4.42
N GLU A 168 -4.74 24.17 -4.32
CA GLU A 168 -5.63 24.29 -3.17
C GLU A 168 -6.42 22.99 -2.92
N CYS A 169 -7.01 22.42 -3.97
CA CYS A 169 -7.73 21.14 -3.89
C CYS A 169 -6.83 19.98 -3.43
N ILE A 170 -5.59 19.89 -3.93
CA ILE A 170 -4.64 18.86 -3.52
C ILE A 170 -4.26 19.05 -2.04
N THR A 171 -3.92 20.27 -1.64
CA THR A 171 -3.55 20.57 -0.25
C THR A 171 -4.68 20.25 0.72
N GLU A 172 -5.92 20.61 0.38
CA GLU A 172 -7.08 20.27 1.21
C GLU A 172 -7.35 18.77 1.25
N SER A 173 -7.15 18.05 0.14
CA SER A 173 -7.26 16.60 0.14
C SER A 173 -6.24 15.95 1.08
N PHE A 174 -5.01 16.46 1.15
CA PHE A 174 -3.99 15.98 2.09
C PHE A 174 -4.36 16.26 3.54
N LYS A 175 -4.97 17.41 3.81
CA LYS A 175 -5.53 17.72 5.15
C LYS A 175 -6.66 16.76 5.50
N TYR A 176 -7.56 16.48 4.55
CA TYR A 176 -8.66 15.53 4.72
C TYR A 176 -8.17 14.11 4.99
N PHE A 177 -7.15 13.65 4.26
CA PHE A 177 -6.49 12.37 4.53
C PHE A 177 -5.60 12.45 5.79
N ASN A 178 -5.25 13.64 6.25
CA ASN A 178 -4.26 13.85 7.31
C ASN A 178 -2.99 13.03 7.02
N GLY A 179 -2.43 13.25 5.82
CA GLY A 179 -1.28 12.56 5.25
C GLY A 179 -1.13 12.79 3.73
N VAL A 180 0.07 12.54 3.20
CA VAL A 180 0.42 12.70 1.78
C VAL A 180 0.71 11.34 1.15
N PRO A 181 0.01 10.94 0.07
CA PRO A 181 0.35 9.74 -0.71
C PRO A 181 1.72 9.88 -1.39
N LYS A 182 2.47 8.79 -1.53
CA LYS A 182 3.80 8.83 -2.17
C LYS A 182 3.72 9.20 -3.65
N GLU A 183 2.69 8.73 -4.34
CA GLU A 183 2.48 8.94 -5.77
C GLU A 183 1.10 9.54 -6.04
N LEU A 184 1.02 10.56 -6.89
CA LEU A 184 -0.22 11.07 -7.45
C LEU A 184 -0.29 10.83 -8.95
N LEU A 185 -1.31 10.08 -9.37
CA LEU A 185 -1.57 9.75 -10.76
C LEU A 185 -2.52 10.75 -11.41
N PHE A 186 -2.04 11.44 -12.44
CA PHE A 186 -2.79 12.42 -13.23
C PHE A 186 -3.02 11.97 -14.67
N ASP A 187 -3.99 12.61 -15.32
CA ASP A 187 -4.02 12.66 -16.78
C ASP A 187 -3.05 13.74 -17.30
N ASN A 188 -2.82 13.78 -18.62
CA ASN A 188 -1.98 14.79 -19.27
C ASN A 188 -2.68 16.16 -19.38
N MET A 189 -3.18 16.66 -18.26
CA MET A 189 -3.84 17.96 -18.13
C MET A 189 -2.80 19.10 -18.17
N SER A 190 -3.17 20.23 -18.79
CA SER A 190 -2.26 21.38 -18.99
C SER A 190 -1.77 22.02 -17.70
N THR A 191 -2.50 21.86 -16.60
CA THR A 191 -2.11 22.34 -15.26
C THR A 191 -0.99 21.53 -14.62
N VAL A 192 -0.76 20.30 -15.09
CA VAL A 192 0.25 19.36 -14.60
C VAL A 192 1.40 19.20 -15.61
N VAL A 193 1.06 19.22 -16.90
CA VAL A 193 1.98 18.94 -18.01
C VAL A 193 2.17 20.18 -18.88
N ASP A 194 3.41 20.51 -19.21
CA ASP A 194 3.72 21.49 -20.23
C ASP A 194 3.44 20.89 -21.62
N ARG A 195 2.27 21.22 -22.18
CA ARG A 195 1.83 20.72 -23.49
C ARG A 195 2.73 21.16 -24.64
N SER A 196 3.42 22.30 -24.51
CA SER A 196 4.27 22.84 -25.58
C SER A 196 5.57 22.06 -25.72
N ARG A 197 6.07 21.48 -24.62
CA ARG A 197 7.32 20.72 -24.56
C ARG A 197 7.13 19.21 -24.48
N THR A 198 5.89 18.73 -24.41
CA THR A 198 5.57 17.31 -24.29
C THR A 198 5.55 16.62 -25.64
N THR A 199 6.27 15.50 -25.75
CA THR A 199 6.23 14.62 -26.93
C THR A 199 5.55 13.29 -26.58
N PHE A 200 5.07 12.56 -27.58
CA PHE A 200 4.37 11.27 -27.38
C PHE A 200 5.16 10.24 -26.56
N LYS A 201 6.50 10.34 -26.49
CA LYS A 201 7.36 9.46 -25.68
C LYS A 201 7.73 10.07 -24.32
N ASN A 202 7.84 11.39 -24.20
CA ASN A 202 8.32 12.09 -23.01
C ASN A 202 7.34 13.19 -22.58
N VAL A 203 6.67 12.96 -21.46
CA VAL A 203 5.79 13.95 -20.82
C VAL A 203 6.64 14.91 -20.01
N ASN A 204 6.61 16.20 -20.35
CA ASN A 204 7.31 17.25 -19.61
C ASN A 204 6.36 17.88 -18.60
N ILE A 205 6.67 17.70 -17.32
CA ILE A 205 5.88 18.25 -16.22
C ILE A 205 6.10 19.76 -16.13
N ASN A 206 5.03 20.50 -15.87
CA ASN A 206 5.08 21.94 -15.61
C ASN A 206 6.01 22.22 -14.41
N GLN A 207 6.86 23.24 -14.52
CA GLN A 207 7.90 23.53 -13.53
C GLN A 207 7.32 23.92 -12.16
N ASP A 208 6.28 24.75 -12.12
CA ASP A 208 5.62 25.16 -10.88
C ASP A 208 4.94 23.96 -10.20
N PHE A 209 4.32 23.08 -11.00
CA PHE A 209 3.72 21.85 -10.49
C PHE A 209 4.78 20.89 -9.93
N LYS A 210 5.97 20.84 -10.54
CA LYS A 210 7.10 20.06 -10.04
C LYS A 210 7.63 20.59 -8.71
N TYR A 211 7.76 21.91 -8.56
CA TYR A 211 8.18 22.52 -7.28
C TYR A 211 7.14 22.26 -6.19
N PHE A 212 5.85 22.45 -6.48
CA PHE A 212 4.77 22.12 -5.56
C PHE A 212 4.83 20.66 -5.09
N ALA A 213 5.07 19.71 -6.01
CA ALA A 213 5.18 18.30 -5.66
C ALA A 213 6.40 17.97 -4.78
N MET A 214 7.54 18.66 -5.02
CA MET A 214 8.74 18.53 -4.18
C MET A 214 8.49 19.05 -2.76
N ASP A 215 7.86 20.23 -2.65
CA ASP A 215 7.56 20.85 -1.34
C ASP A 215 6.51 20.05 -0.56
N ALA A 216 5.49 19.55 -1.25
CA ALA A 216 4.45 18.72 -0.65
C ALA A 216 4.88 17.27 -0.37
N GLY A 217 5.96 16.81 -1.01
CA GLY A 217 6.57 15.50 -0.75
C GLY A 217 5.93 14.32 -1.47
N PHE A 218 5.48 14.48 -2.73
CA PHE A 218 4.93 13.38 -3.54
C PHE A 218 5.56 13.30 -4.94
N GLU A 219 5.52 12.10 -5.53
CA GLU A 219 5.95 11.84 -6.91
C GLU A 219 4.79 11.98 -7.90
N ILE A 220 5.05 12.61 -9.04
CA ILE A 220 4.06 12.86 -10.08
C ILE A 220 4.11 11.71 -11.09
N ILE A 221 3.00 10.99 -11.24
CA ILE A 221 2.85 9.95 -12.26
C ILE A 221 1.83 10.41 -13.30
N THR A 222 2.22 10.40 -14.58
CA THR A 222 1.30 10.69 -15.69
C THR A 222 0.98 9.43 -16.49
N CYS A 223 -0.23 9.34 -17.02
CA CYS A 223 -0.61 8.20 -17.86
C CYS A 223 0.21 8.16 -19.16
N ARG A 224 0.88 7.03 -19.44
CA ARG A 224 1.55 6.83 -20.74
C ARG A 224 0.50 6.71 -21.86
N PRO A 225 0.70 7.36 -23.02
CA PRO A 225 -0.13 7.12 -24.20
C PRO A 225 -0.20 5.61 -24.52
N TYR A 226 -1.39 5.09 -24.85
CA TYR A 226 -1.65 3.70 -25.25
C TYR A 226 -1.70 2.59 -24.16
N ARG A 227 -1.79 2.90 -22.85
CA ARG A 227 -2.23 1.92 -21.81
C ARG A 227 -3.48 2.40 -21.04
N PRO A 228 -4.71 2.07 -21.50
CA PRO A 228 -5.96 2.63 -20.96
C PRO A 228 -6.38 2.22 -19.53
N LYS A 229 -5.58 1.41 -18.82
CA LYS A 229 -6.07 0.61 -17.66
C LYS A 229 -5.64 1.08 -16.27
N THR A 230 -4.87 2.16 -16.12
CA THR A 230 -4.32 2.57 -14.80
C THR A 230 -5.25 3.48 -14.00
N LYS A 231 -6.02 4.38 -14.64
CA LYS A 231 -6.89 5.39 -13.98
C LYS A 231 -8.33 4.92 -13.70
N GLY A 232 -8.57 3.60 -13.61
CA GLY A 232 -9.93 3.05 -13.49
C GLY A 232 -10.66 3.42 -12.19
N LYS A 233 -9.93 3.77 -11.12
CA LYS A 233 -10.50 4.03 -9.79
C LYS A 233 -11.24 5.37 -9.77
N VAL A 234 -10.60 6.44 -10.24
CA VAL A 234 -11.22 7.77 -10.27
C VAL A 234 -12.26 7.91 -11.38
N LYS A 235 -12.15 7.16 -12.49
CA LYS A 235 -13.24 7.04 -13.48
C LYS A 235 -14.52 6.46 -12.88
N THR A 236 -14.38 5.55 -11.91
CA THR A 236 -15.54 5.01 -11.18
C THR A 236 -16.13 6.07 -10.25
N LEU A 237 -15.28 6.89 -9.63
CA LEU A 237 -15.72 8.05 -8.84
C LEU A 237 -16.45 9.09 -9.70
N ALA A 238 -15.93 9.42 -10.88
CA ALA A 238 -16.59 10.36 -11.80
C ALA A 238 -18.01 9.93 -12.19
N LYS A 239 -18.28 8.62 -12.27
CA LYS A 239 -19.65 8.08 -12.47
C LYS A 239 -20.52 8.17 -11.22
N LEU A 240 -19.93 8.13 -10.03
CA LEU A 240 -20.68 8.34 -8.79
C LEU A 240 -21.19 9.77 -8.68
N ILE A 241 -20.48 10.75 -9.26
CA ILE A 241 -20.90 12.16 -9.27
C ILE A 241 -22.27 12.36 -9.94
N ASP A 242 -22.66 11.50 -10.87
CA ASP A 242 -23.99 11.52 -11.49
C ASP A 242 -25.13 11.27 -10.46
N ARG A 243 -24.79 10.94 -9.20
CA ARG A 243 -25.74 10.89 -8.07
C ARG A 243 -26.06 12.26 -7.47
N LEU A 244 -25.40 13.32 -7.91
CA LEU A 244 -25.74 14.69 -7.55
C LEU A 244 -26.91 15.23 -8.38
N THR A 245 -27.17 14.67 -9.56
CA THR A 245 -28.23 15.11 -10.48
C THR A 245 -29.64 15.19 -9.85
N PRO A 246 -30.07 14.29 -8.95
CA PRO A 246 -31.36 14.43 -8.28
C PRO A 246 -31.51 15.69 -7.41
N PHE A 247 -30.41 16.34 -7.02
CA PHE A 247 -30.40 17.55 -6.21
C PHE A 247 -30.59 18.83 -7.04
N ASN A 248 -30.83 18.72 -8.35
CA ASN A 248 -31.37 19.84 -9.11
C ASN A 248 -32.67 20.32 -8.47
N GLU A 249 -32.81 21.64 -8.37
CA GLU A 249 -33.91 22.35 -7.70
C GLU A 249 -33.98 22.11 -6.18
N GLU A 250 -32.88 21.72 -5.54
CA GLU A 250 -32.83 21.53 -4.07
C GLU A 250 -31.92 22.55 -3.36
N PHE A 251 -31.36 23.51 -4.08
CA PHE A 251 -30.47 24.56 -3.57
C PHE A 251 -30.77 25.91 -4.26
N ASP A 252 -30.38 26.99 -3.61
CA ASP A 252 -30.49 28.36 -4.13
C ASP A 252 -29.12 29.04 -4.31
N THR A 253 -28.10 28.63 -3.54
CA THR A 253 -26.79 29.29 -3.53
C THR A 253 -25.64 28.34 -3.78
N PHE A 254 -24.48 28.88 -4.19
CA PHE A 254 -23.25 28.11 -4.35
C PHE A 254 -22.81 27.44 -3.03
N GLU A 255 -23.02 28.10 -1.90
CA GLU A 255 -22.66 27.60 -0.57
C GLU A 255 -23.50 26.37 -0.19
N GLU A 256 -24.81 26.40 -0.48
CA GLU A 256 -25.70 25.26 -0.29
C GLU A 256 -25.32 24.09 -1.21
N LEU A 257 -24.98 24.38 -2.47
CA LEU A 257 -24.49 23.37 -3.40
C LEU A 257 -23.17 22.75 -2.93
N ASN A 258 -22.24 23.57 -2.42
CA ASN A 258 -21.00 23.07 -1.85
C ASN A 258 -21.27 22.12 -0.66
N LYS A 259 -22.20 22.49 0.22
CA LYS A 259 -22.62 21.63 1.34
C LYS A 259 -23.22 20.31 0.87
N ILE A 260 -24.03 20.31 -0.19
CA ILE A 260 -24.55 19.07 -0.80
C ILE A 260 -23.39 18.18 -1.29
N VAL A 261 -22.36 18.76 -1.91
CA VAL A 261 -21.17 18.03 -2.35
C VAL A 261 -20.35 17.49 -1.18
N GLU A 262 -20.20 18.25 -0.09
CA GLU A 262 -19.52 17.81 1.13
C GLU A 262 -20.25 16.65 1.82
N ASP A 263 -21.56 16.75 1.96
CA ASP A 263 -22.41 15.68 2.51
C ASP A 263 -22.34 14.44 1.61
N PHE A 264 -22.35 14.63 0.29
CA PHE A 264 -22.17 13.54 -0.66
C PHE A 264 -20.80 12.86 -0.52
N ASN A 265 -19.72 13.64 -0.35
CA ASN A 265 -18.38 13.11 -0.09
C ASN A 265 -18.33 12.26 1.20
N TYR A 266 -19.02 12.71 2.24
CA TYR A 266 -19.13 11.97 3.49
C TYR A 266 -19.86 10.63 3.30
N ASP A 267 -20.98 10.64 2.59
CA ASP A 267 -21.80 9.44 2.34
C ASP A 267 -21.05 8.38 1.53
N ILE A 268 -20.43 8.75 0.40
CA ILE A 268 -19.72 7.79 -0.49
C ILE A 268 -18.49 7.13 0.15
N ASN A 269 -18.03 7.66 1.27
CA ASN A 269 -16.94 7.11 2.07
C ASN A 269 -17.43 6.21 3.22
N ARG A 270 -18.72 6.25 3.54
CA ARG A 270 -19.41 5.40 4.51
C ARG A 270 -20.25 4.29 3.89
N GLU A 271 -20.45 4.33 2.58
CA GLU A 271 -21.03 3.24 1.81
C GLU A 271 -20.04 2.09 1.58
N ILE A 272 -20.55 0.86 1.52
CA ILE A 272 -19.73 -0.32 1.18
C ILE A 272 -19.26 -0.17 -0.27
N SER A 273 -17.95 -0.07 -0.46
CA SER A 273 -17.37 -0.02 -1.79
C SER A 273 -17.42 -1.40 -2.43
N GLN A 274 -18.10 -1.52 -3.58
CA GLN A 274 -18.15 -2.76 -4.36
C GLN A 274 -16.77 -3.25 -4.85
N ALA A 275 -15.74 -2.39 -4.79
CA ALA A 275 -14.37 -2.78 -5.15
C ALA A 275 -13.63 -3.50 -4.03
N THR A 276 -13.96 -3.17 -2.78
CA THR A 276 -13.23 -3.63 -1.60
C THR A 276 -14.08 -4.48 -0.68
N ASN A 277 -15.40 -4.52 -0.88
CA ASN A 277 -16.40 -5.06 0.04
C ASN A 277 -16.28 -4.52 1.47
N GLU A 278 -15.69 -3.33 1.60
CA GLU A 278 -15.47 -2.65 2.87
C GLU A 278 -15.86 -1.18 2.72
N ILE A 279 -16.23 -0.57 3.84
CA ILE A 279 -16.43 0.88 3.93
C ILE A 279 -15.06 1.57 3.78
N PRO A 280 -14.88 2.47 2.80
CA PRO A 280 -13.62 3.16 2.54
C PRO A 280 -13.01 3.84 3.77
N PHE A 281 -13.84 4.51 4.56
CA PHE A 281 -13.41 5.15 5.80
C PHE A 281 -12.82 4.15 6.82
N ILE A 282 -13.47 3.00 7.02
CA ILE A 282 -12.97 1.95 7.93
C ILE A 282 -11.67 1.34 7.40
N ARG A 283 -11.60 1.07 6.10
CA ARG A 283 -10.39 0.54 5.46
C ARG A 283 -9.23 1.53 5.56
N PHE A 284 -9.51 2.83 5.48
CA PHE A 284 -8.52 3.89 5.68
C PHE A 284 -7.98 3.95 7.11
N LEU A 285 -8.82 3.75 8.13
CA LEU A 285 -8.34 3.66 9.51
C LEU A 285 -7.38 2.48 9.71
N LYS A 286 -7.69 1.32 9.12
CA LYS A 286 -6.78 0.17 9.08
C LYS A 286 -5.47 0.49 8.34
N GLU A 287 -5.57 1.21 7.23
CA GLU A 287 -4.42 1.71 6.45
C GLU A 287 -3.47 2.54 7.32
N LYS A 288 -4.01 3.49 8.09
CA LYS A 288 -3.23 4.29 9.04
C LYS A 288 -2.62 3.45 10.15
N GLU A 289 -3.39 2.56 10.77
CA GLU A 289 -2.88 1.70 11.83
C GLU A 289 -1.69 0.85 11.36
N MET A 290 -1.78 0.27 10.16
CA MET A 290 -0.68 -0.48 9.55
C MET A 290 0.56 0.40 9.40
N SER A 291 0.43 1.61 8.85
CA SER A 291 1.57 2.53 8.69
C SER A 291 2.23 2.89 10.04
N PHE A 292 1.44 3.15 11.09
CA PHE A 292 1.97 3.44 12.43
C PHE A 292 2.66 2.25 13.08
N ARG A 293 2.13 1.03 12.89
CA ARG A 293 2.75 -0.20 13.37
C ARG A 293 4.09 -0.45 12.67
N ASP A 294 4.16 -0.16 11.38
CA ASP A 294 5.35 -0.34 10.57
C ASP A 294 6.49 0.59 11.02
N GLU A 295 6.18 1.87 11.26
CA GLU A 295 7.14 2.84 11.80
C GLU A 295 7.59 2.49 13.22
N ARG A 296 6.66 2.11 14.10
CA ARG A 296 6.99 1.71 15.47
C ARG A 296 7.86 0.46 15.49
N ALA A 297 7.53 -0.56 14.69
CA ALA A 297 8.33 -1.77 14.60
C ALA A 297 9.75 -1.47 14.09
N SER A 298 9.90 -0.59 13.10
CA SER A 298 11.22 -0.15 12.63
C SER A 298 12.01 0.58 13.73
N LYS A 299 11.37 1.51 14.48
CA LYS A 299 12.02 2.25 15.56
C LYS A 299 12.44 1.34 16.72
N ILE A 300 11.58 0.41 17.11
CA ILE A 300 11.88 -0.62 18.13
C ILE A 300 13.05 -1.49 17.66
N GLN A 301 13.06 -1.88 16.39
CA GLN A 301 14.14 -2.72 15.87
C GLN A 301 15.48 -1.99 15.90
N ILE A 302 15.52 -0.70 15.57
CA ILE A 302 16.73 0.13 15.69
C ILE A 302 17.17 0.26 17.15
N SER A 303 16.24 0.54 18.08
CA SER A 303 16.57 0.69 19.51
C SER A 303 17.07 -0.62 20.13
N VAL A 304 16.49 -1.75 19.77
CA VAL A 304 16.89 -3.09 20.26
C VAL A 304 18.23 -3.56 19.66
N SER A 305 18.66 -2.96 18.53
CA SER A 305 19.91 -3.33 17.86
C SER A 305 21.17 -2.82 18.58
N ALA A 306 21.03 -2.00 19.63
CA ALA A 306 22.14 -1.51 20.46
C ALA A 306 23.24 -0.79 19.68
N PHE A 307 22.89 -0.08 18.59
CA PHE A 307 23.86 0.72 17.85
C PHE A 307 24.41 1.87 18.72
N PRO A 308 25.73 2.14 18.70
CA PRO A 308 26.32 3.24 19.47
C PRO A 308 25.91 4.60 18.93
N PHE A 309 25.56 4.68 17.64
CA PHE A 309 25.07 5.87 16.95
C PHE A 309 24.32 5.47 15.67
N GLU A 310 23.42 6.32 15.19
CA GLU A 310 22.73 6.11 13.92
C GLU A 310 23.53 6.74 12.78
N LYS A 311 24.00 5.90 11.84
CA LYS A 311 24.68 6.32 10.61
C LYS A 311 24.11 5.56 9.44
N THR A 312 23.99 6.23 8.29
CA THR A 312 23.48 5.66 7.04
C THR A 312 24.52 5.76 5.93
N PHE A 313 24.25 5.11 4.80
CA PHE A 313 25.08 5.24 3.60
C PHE A 313 25.14 6.66 3.04
N LYS A 314 24.09 7.48 3.27
CA LYS A 314 24.08 8.89 2.85
C LYS A 314 25.07 9.75 3.63
N ASP A 315 25.37 9.35 4.86
CA ASP A 315 26.33 10.05 5.73
C ASP A 315 27.79 9.66 5.43
N PHE A 316 28.01 8.73 4.49
CA PHE A 316 29.33 8.24 4.12
C PHE A 316 29.85 8.95 2.87
N ASP A 317 31.00 9.58 2.99
CA ASP A 317 31.66 10.30 1.90
C ASP A 317 32.51 9.34 1.06
N PHE A 318 31.92 8.80 -0.01
CA PHE A 318 32.62 7.87 -0.90
C PHE A 318 33.82 8.49 -1.63
N ASP A 319 33.83 9.82 -1.80
CA ASP A 319 34.92 10.52 -2.48
C ASP A 319 36.16 10.63 -1.58
N PHE A 320 35.95 10.74 -0.27
CA PHE A 320 37.05 10.70 0.72
C PHE A 320 37.66 9.31 0.92
N GLN A 321 36.96 8.24 0.51
CA GLN A 321 37.46 6.87 0.57
C GLN A 321 37.37 6.17 -0.80
N PRO A 322 38.25 6.53 -1.75
CA PRO A 322 38.16 6.05 -3.14
C PRO A 322 38.48 4.56 -3.30
N SER A 323 39.07 3.92 -2.28
CA SER A 323 39.38 2.49 -2.33
C SER A 323 38.13 1.59 -2.27
N LEU A 324 36.96 2.16 -1.96
CA LEU A 324 35.71 1.43 -1.80
C LEU A 324 34.90 1.41 -3.10
N ASN A 325 34.46 0.22 -3.49
CA ASN A 325 33.52 0.08 -4.59
C ASN A 325 32.11 0.52 -4.14
N LYS A 326 31.68 1.71 -4.59
CA LYS A 326 30.36 2.28 -4.27
C LYS A 326 29.20 1.39 -4.71
N ILE A 327 29.31 0.71 -5.84
CA ILE A 327 28.25 -0.17 -6.36
C ILE A 327 28.05 -1.35 -5.41
N GLN A 328 29.14 -1.96 -4.94
CA GLN A 328 29.08 -3.06 -3.98
C GLN A 328 28.50 -2.62 -2.63
N MET A 329 28.83 -1.41 -2.15
CA MET A 329 28.26 -0.88 -0.91
C MET A 329 26.75 -0.63 -1.02
N ILE A 330 26.28 -0.11 -2.16
CA ILE A 330 24.86 0.06 -2.44
C ILE A 330 24.16 -1.30 -2.59
N ASP A 331 24.81 -2.31 -3.15
CA ASP A 331 24.26 -3.67 -3.21
C ASP A 331 24.01 -4.25 -1.81
N PHE A 332 24.86 -3.95 -0.81
CA PHE A 332 24.58 -4.34 0.57
C PHE A 332 23.35 -3.65 1.18
N GLU A 333 22.94 -2.48 0.67
CA GLU A 333 21.66 -1.86 1.05
C GLU A 333 20.46 -2.69 0.56
N SER A 334 20.62 -3.49 -0.52
CA SER A 334 19.59 -4.42 -0.98
C SER A 334 19.33 -5.57 0.00
N LEU A 335 20.26 -5.84 0.92
CA LEU A 335 20.24 -6.93 1.89
C LEU A 335 20.20 -8.35 1.29
N ARG A 336 20.49 -8.52 0.00
CA ARG A 336 20.52 -9.85 -0.65
C ARG A 336 21.45 -10.84 0.07
N PHE A 337 22.57 -10.35 0.61
CA PHE A 337 23.52 -11.14 1.39
C PHE A 337 22.88 -11.84 2.61
N LEU A 338 21.81 -11.26 3.21
CA LEU A 338 21.09 -11.89 4.33
C LEU A 338 20.29 -13.12 3.91
N GLU A 339 19.82 -13.17 2.65
CA GLU A 339 19.13 -14.35 2.11
C GLU A 339 20.13 -15.46 1.79
N ASN A 340 21.27 -15.08 1.22
CA ASN A 340 22.36 -16.00 0.88
C ASN A 340 23.17 -16.49 2.08
N LYS A 341 22.87 -16.00 3.29
CA LYS A 341 23.61 -16.29 4.53
C LYS A 341 25.09 -15.93 4.44
N GLU A 342 25.41 -14.92 3.64
CA GLU A 342 26.76 -14.42 3.45
C GLU A 342 27.17 -13.52 4.62
N ASN A 343 28.42 -13.64 5.05
CA ASN A 343 29.05 -12.77 6.03
C ASN A 343 29.71 -11.57 5.34
N ILE A 344 29.95 -10.50 6.09
CA ILE A 344 30.67 -9.32 5.58
C ILE A 344 31.84 -9.03 6.51
N LEU A 345 33.05 -8.98 5.97
CA LEU A 345 34.25 -8.71 6.75
C LEU A 345 34.89 -7.41 6.28
N PHE A 346 34.83 -6.39 7.13
CA PHE A 346 35.53 -5.12 6.91
C PHE A 346 36.91 -5.16 7.56
N PHE A 347 37.96 -4.97 6.76
CA PHE A 347 39.33 -4.93 7.27
C PHE A 347 40.10 -3.70 6.77
N GLY A 348 40.95 -3.12 7.62
CA GLY A 348 41.73 -1.93 7.28
C GLY A 348 42.17 -1.10 8.48
N SER A 349 42.94 -0.04 8.24
CA SER A 349 43.51 0.84 9.28
C SER A 349 42.44 1.50 10.17
N SER A 350 42.82 1.98 11.35
CA SER A 350 41.88 2.68 12.24
C SER A 350 41.32 3.95 11.61
N GLY A 351 40.03 4.23 11.85
CA GLY A 351 39.38 5.47 11.42
C GLY A 351 38.98 5.57 9.95
N VAL A 352 39.13 4.51 9.15
CA VAL A 352 38.80 4.52 7.70
C VAL A 352 37.31 4.34 7.37
N GLY A 353 36.44 4.10 8.37
CA GLY A 353 34.99 3.99 8.19
C GLY A 353 34.36 2.60 8.30
N LYS A 354 35.12 1.57 8.73
CA LYS A 354 34.63 0.18 8.89
C LYS A 354 33.35 0.07 9.73
N THR A 355 33.38 0.60 10.96
CA THR A 355 32.24 0.58 11.89
C THR A 355 31.06 1.39 11.35
N HIS A 356 31.31 2.51 10.66
CA HIS A 356 30.25 3.30 10.02
C HIS A 356 29.50 2.47 8.99
N LEU A 357 30.21 1.78 8.09
CA LEU A 357 29.58 0.95 7.06
C LEU A 357 28.83 -0.25 7.66
N ALA A 358 29.39 -0.90 8.68
CA ALA A 358 28.72 -1.98 9.39
C ALA A 358 27.40 -1.50 10.03
N ILE A 359 27.41 -0.32 10.66
CA ILE A 359 26.20 0.30 11.24
C ILE A 359 25.22 0.71 10.13
N ALA A 360 25.68 1.29 9.02
CA ALA A 360 24.81 1.69 7.91
C ALA A 360 24.05 0.49 7.32
N ILE A 361 24.72 -0.64 7.14
CA ILE A 361 24.10 -1.91 6.73
C ILE A 361 23.12 -2.38 7.81
N GLY A 362 23.53 -2.34 9.08
CA GLY A 362 22.69 -2.71 10.23
C GLY A 362 21.39 -1.89 10.31
N VAL A 363 21.47 -0.57 10.12
CA VAL A 363 20.33 0.34 10.10
C VAL A 363 19.43 0.05 8.91
N ALA A 364 19.99 -0.18 7.71
CA ALA A 364 19.22 -0.59 6.55
C ALA A 364 18.47 -1.92 6.79
N ALA A 365 19.13 -2.88 7.45
CA ALA A 365 18.53 -4.16 7.84
C ALA A 365 17.42 -4.00 8.88
N ALA A 366 17.64 -3.19 9.91
CA ALA A 366 16.65 -2.91 10.95
C ALA A 366 15.41 -2.18 10.40
N LYS A 367 15.59 -1.23 9.48
CA LYS A 367 14.49 -0.55 8.77
C LYS A 367 13.59 -1.50 7.98
N ARG A 368 14.15 -2.61 7.49
CA ARG A 368 13.40 -3.69 6.81
C ARG A 368 12.95 -4.80 7.77
N ARG A 369 12.87 -4.52 9.07
CA ARG A 369 12.43 -5.44 10.15
C ARG A 369 13.27 -6.69 10.34
N ASN A 370 14.52 -6.69 9.92
CA ASN A 370 15.42 -7.77 10.27
C ASN A 370 15.86 -7.60 11.73
N MET A 371 15.92 -8.70 12.48
CA MET A 371 16.51 -8.69 13.81
C MET A 371 18.02 -8.47 13.71
N VAL A 372 18.48 -7.28 14.09
CA VAL A 372 19.90 -6.89 14.10
C VAL A 372 20.38 -6.72 15.55
N TYR A 373 21.65 -7.00 15.80
CA TYR A 373 22.31 -6.68 17.06
C TYR A 373 23.75 -6.26 16.82
N PHE A 374 24.17 -5.17 17.45
CA PHE A 374 25.52 -4.65 17.44
C PHE A 374 26.18 -4.89 18.80
N ILE A 375 27.42 -5.37 18.79
CA ILE A 375 28.22 -5.57 20.00
C ILE A 375 29.71 -5.48 19.68
N SER A 376 30.52 -4.93 20.60
CA SER A 376 31.98 -5.02 20.49
C SER A 376 32.45 -6.46 20.76
N CYS A 377 33.56 -6.87 20.17
CA CYS A 377 34.12 -8.19 20.40
C CYS A 377 34.43 -8.43 21.89
N HIS A 378 34.97 -7.40 22.56
CA HIS A 378 35.27 -7.43 23.98
C HIS A 378 34.00 -7.67 24.83
N ASP A 379 32.94 -6.88 24.62
CA ASP A 379 31.72 -7.01 25.41
C ASP A 379 30.99 -8.33 25.15
N LEU A 380 31.08 -8.83 23.92
CA LEU A 380 30.56 -10.14 23.56
C LEU A 380 31.23 -11.24 24.38
N ILE A 381 32.56 -11.25 24.40
CA ILE A 381 33.35 -12.25 25.15
C ILE A 381 33.08 -12.11 26.65
N MET A 382 33.06 -10.89 27.19
CA MET A 382 32.73 -10.64 28.59
C MET A 382 31.34 -11.19 28.96
N GLN A 383 30.33 -10.95 28.13
CA GLN A 383 28.97 -11.46 28.36
C GLN A 383 28.88 -12.99 28.26
N LEU A 384 29.63 -13.60 27.34
CA LEU A 384 29.68 -15.06 27.19
C LEU A 384 30.43 -15.72 28.36
N ASN A 385 31.55 -15.14 28.80
CA ASN A 385 32.32 -15.61 29.95
C ASN A 385 31.47 -15.55 31.24
N LYS A 386 30.77 -14.43 31.46
CA LYS A 386 29.83 -14.32 32.59
C LYS A 386 28.72 -15.36 32.52
N ALA A 387 28.13 -15.57 31.35
CA ALA A 387 27.10 -16.59 31.16
C ALA A 387 27.63 -18.02 31.35
N HIS A 388 28.90 -18.28 31.01
CA HIS A 388 29.55 -19.55 31.25
C HIS A 388 29.75 -19.82 32.74
N ALA A 389 30.26 -18.83 33.49
CA ALA A 389 30.41 -18.91 34.95
C ALA A 389 29.06 -19.12 35.67
N GLU A 390 27.97 -18.54 35.14
CA GLU A 390 26.61 -18.65 35.67
C GLU A 390 25.83 -19.85 35.11
N ASN A 391 26.48 -20.81 34.42
CA ASN A 391 25.86 -22.00 33.83
C ASN A 391 24.67 -21.74 32.89
N ARG A 392 24.63 -20.57 32.24
CA ARG A 392 23.57 -20.15 31.30
C ARG A 392 24.09 -19.85 29.89
N LEU A 393 25.25 -20.41 29.55
CA LEU A 393 25.93 -20.17 28.27
C LEU A 393 25.04 -20.50 27.07
N GLU A 394 24.37 -21.65 27.06
CA GLU A 394 23.54 -22.08 25.93
C GLU A 394 22.39 -21.10 25.65
N THR A 395 21.76 -20.57 26.69
CA THR A 395 20.72 -19.54 26.57
C THR A 395 21.28 -18.26 25.96
N LYS A 396 22.49 -17.85 26.36
CA LYS A 396 23.13 -16.63 25.84
C LYS A 396 23.64 -16.81 24.41
N LEU A 397 24.16 -17.99 24.06
CA LEU A 397 24.53 -18.34 22.68
C LEU A 397 23.31 -18.34 21.76
N LYS A 398 22.18 -18.94 22.19
CA LYS A 398 20.91 -18.88 21.45
C LYS A 398 20.42 -17.44 21.27
N HIS A 399 20.58 -16.60 22.29
CA HIS A 399 20.23 -15.19 22.21
C HIS A 399 21.01 -14.45 21.11
N PHE A 400 22.32 -14.64 20.99
CA PHE A 400 23.10 -14.01 19.91
C PHE A 400 22.93 -14.70 18.55
N ALA A 401 22.68 -16.01 18.53
CA ALA A 401 22.47 -16.76 17.29
C ALA A 401 21.13 -16.44 16.60
N LYS A 402 20.09 -16.02 17.35
CA LYS A 402 18.75 -15.74 16.78
C LYS A 402 18.71 -14.52 15.85
N TYR A 403 19.63 -13.57 16.03
CA TYR A 403 19.65 -12.34 15.24
C TYR A 403 20.01 -12.67 13.79
N ARG A 404 19.16 -12.22 12.85
CA ARG A 404 19.37 -12.44 11.42
C ARG A 404 20.65 -11.76 10.94
N LEU A 405 21.00 -10.63 11.55
CA LEU A 405 22.29 -9.96 11.39
C LEU A 405 22.92 -9.70 12.76
N LEU A 406 24.14 -10.20 12.96
CA LEU A 406 24.96 -9.88 14.14
C LEU A 406 26.18 -9.10 13.67
N ILE A 407 26.41 -7.92 14.25
CA ILE A 407 27.57 -7.08 13.97
C ILE A 407 28.52 -7.19 15.17
N ILE A 408 29.72 -7.71 14.92
CA ILE A 408 30.79 -7.84 15.91
C ILE A 408 31.89 -6.84 15.53
N ASP A 409 31.98 -5.77 16.31
CA ASP A 409 32.91 -4.68 16.05
C ASP A 409 34.27 -4.91 16.76
N GLU A 410 35.35 -4.42 16.16
CA GLU A 410 36.69 -4.33 16.75
C GLU A 410 37.33 -5.68 17.13
N ILE A 411 37.17 -6.72 16.30
CA ILE A 411 37.92 -7.97 16.49
C ILE A 411 39.41 -7.74 16.28
N GLY A 412 40.24 -8.17 17.23
CA GLY A 412 41.69 -8.08 17.16
C GLY A 412 42.31 -6.79 17.69
N TYR A 413 41.51 -5.95 18.38
CA TYR A 413 42.05 -4.79 19.11
C TYR A 413 42.65 -5.18 20.46
N LEU A 414 42.00 -6.09 21.20
CA LEU A 414 42.50 -6.66 22.46
C LEU A 414 42.81 -8.15 22.28
N PRO A 415 43.85 -8.68 22.95
CA PRO A 415 44.12 -10.11 22.95
C PRO A 415 42.98 -10.87 23.63
N ILE A 416 42.62 -12.00 23.06
CA ILE A 416 41.54 -12.87 23.54
C ILE A 416 42.18 -14.10 24.19
N ASP A 417 41.67 -14.46 25.36
CA ASP A 417 42.08 -15.65 26.08
C ASP A 417 41.54 -16.92 25.40
N LYS A 418 42.15 -18.07 25.69
CA LYS A 418 41.76 -19.35 25.06
C LYS A 418 40.29 -19.69 25.31
N GLN A 419 39.76 -19.34 26.49
CA GLN A 419 38.34 -19.53 26.80
C GLN A 419 37.45 -18.63 25.95
N GLY A 420 37.74 -17.32 25.87
CA GLY A 420 37.01 -16.38 25.02
C GLY A 420 37.02 -16.77 23.54
N ALA A 421 38.15 -17.27 23.04
CA ALA A 421 38.28 -17.79 21.68
C ALA A 421 37.34 -18.99 21.44
N ASN A 422 37.28 -19.94 22.37
CA ASN A 422 36.37 -21.08 22.30
C ASN A 422 34.89 -20.65 22.34
N LEU A 423 34.53 -19.67 23.18
CA LEU A 423 33.17 -19.16 23.26
C LEU A 423 32.75 -18.43 21.96
N LEU A 424 33.65 -17.64 21.38
CA LEU A 424 33.41 -17.00 20.09
C LEU A 424 33.24 -18.07 18.99
N PHE A 425 34.10 -19.09 18.97
CA PHE A 425 33.99 -20.20 18.03
C PHE A 425 32.62 -20.89 18.11
N GLN A 426 32.12 -21.19 19.31
CA GLN A 426 30.79 -21.79 19.48
C GLN A 426 29.68 -20.91 18.90
N LEU A 427 29.76 -19.59 19.08
CA LEU A 427 28.80 -18.66 18.50
C LEU A 427 28.87 -18.63 16.97
N ILE A 428 30.08 -18.49 16.40
CA ILE A 428 30.28 -18.48 14.95
C ILE A 428 29.78 -19.79 14.34
N ASN A 429 30.10 -20.93 14.95
CA ASN A 429 29.64 -22.24 14.48
C ASN A 429 28.11 -22.40 14.53
N LYS A 430 27.42 -21.82 15.53
CA LYS A 430 25.95 -21.81 15.55
C LYS A 430 25.33 -20.91 14.48
N ARG A 431 26.06 -19.90 13.99
CA ARG A 431 25.58 -18.94 12.97
C ARG A 431 25.96 -19.34 11.54
N TYR A 432 27.03 -20.11 11.38
CA TYR A 432 27.53 -20.62 10.10
C TYR A 432 26.40 -21.26 9.27
N GLU A 433 26.28 -20.83 8.00
CA GLU A 433 25.22 -21.22 7.03
C GLU A 433 23.77 -20.96 7.49
N LYS A 434 23.54 -20.30 8.63
CA LYS A 434 22.20 -20.04 9.18
C LYS A 434 21.84 -18.56 9.19
N ASN A 435 22.74 -17.70 9.67
CA ASN A 435 22.52 -16.27 9.80
C ASN A 435 23.82 -15.48 9.53
N SER A 436 23.68 -14.33 8.87
CA SER A 436 24.81 -13.50 8.45
C SER A 436 25.46 -12.75 9.61
N THR A 437 26.77 -12.61 9.55
CA THR A 437 27.57 -11.89 10.55
C THR A 437 28.43 -10.83 9.86
N ILE A 438 28.43 -9.62 10.41
CA ILE A 438 29.36 -8.56 9.98
C ILE A 438 30.48 -8.47 11.01
N ILE A 439 31.71 -8.42 10.55
CA ILE A 439 32.89 -8.25 11.39
C ILE A 439 33.66 -7.02 10.95
N THR A 440 34.14 -6.25 11.90
CA THR A 440 35.17 -5.24 11.65
C THR A 440 36.46 -5.63 12.36
N THR A 441 37.58 -5.47 11.66
CA THR A 441 38.92 -5.72 12.23
C THR A 441 39.93 -4.72 11.70
N ASN A 442 40.92 -4.39 12.53
CA ASN A 442 42.09 -3.62 12.14
C ASN A 442 43.31 -4.52 11.83
N GLN A 443 43.22 -5.83 12.08
CA GLN A 443 44.30 -6.78 11.86
C GLN A 443 44.07 -7.60 10.59
N PRO A 444 45.13 -7.91 9.83
CA PRO A 444 45.04 -8.89 8.74
C PRO A 444 44.76 -10.29 9.31
N PHE A 445 44.07 -11.13 8.52
CA PHE A 445 43.69 -12.48 8.95
C PHE A 445 44.88 -13.37 9.31
N SER A 446 46.06 -13.14 8.73
CA SER A 446 47.29 -13.85 9.07
C SER A 446 47.73 -13.67 10.53
N LYS A 447 47.32 -12.56 11.19
CA LYS A 447 47.66 -12.27 12.59
C LYS A 447 46.61 -12.74 13.59
N TRP A 448 45.51 -13.35 13.13
CA TRP A 448 44.46 -13.81 14.04
C TRP A 448 44.94 -14.95 14.96
N GLY A 449 45.91 -15.75 14.54
CA GLY A 449 46.53 -16.76 15.42
C GLY A 449 47.10 -16.16 16.71
N GLU A 450 47.71 -14.99 16.64
CA GLU A 450 48.24 -14.25 17.80
C GLU A 450 47.10 -13.64 18.64
N VAL A 451 46.07 -13.09 17.97
CA VAL A 451 44.92 -12.46 18.63
C VAL A 451 44.13 -13.44 19.51
N PHE A 452 43.93 -14.67 19.04
CA PHE A 452 43.13 -15.68 19.76
C PHE A 452 43.94 -16.55 20.72
N SER A 453 45.26 -16.33 20.83
CA SER A 453 46.17 -17.14 21.65
C SER A 453 46.15 -18.65 21.31
N ASP A 454 45.57 -19.04 20.18
CA ASP A 454 45.43 -20.41 19.68
C ASP A 454 45.24 -20.40 18.16
N ILE A 455 46.29 -20.81 17.43
CA ILE A 455 46.33 -20.79 15.97
C ILE A 455 45.29 -21.74 15.37
N THR A 456 45.07 -22.90 15.99
CA THR A 456 44.15 -23.92 15.49
C THR A 456 42.70 -23.42 15.58
N LEU A 457 42.32 -22.82 16.71
CA LEU A 457 40.99 -22.23 16.88
C LEU A 457 40.80 -21.01 15.99
N ALA A 458 41.81 -20.15 15.85
CA ALA A 458 41.74 -18.98 14.97
C ALA A 458 41.46 -19.39 13.51
N ASN A 459 42.16 -20.40 13.01
CA ASN A 459 41.95 -20.93 11.66
C ASN A 459 40.54 -21.53 11.50
N ALA A 460 40.05 -22.26 12.50
CA ALA A 460 38.70 -22.83 12.47
C ALA A 460 37.58 -21.77 12.48
N ILE A 461 37.80 -20.64 13.16
CA ILE A 461 36.89 -19.47 13.14
C ILE A 461 36.94 -18.79 11.77
N LEU A 462 38.13 -18.52 11.26
CA LEU A 462 38.34 -17.84 9.98
C LEU A 462 37.73 -18.62 8.82
N ASP A 463 37.96 -19.93 8.77
CA ASP A 463 37.42 -20.83 7.74
C ASP A 463 35.89 -20.68 7.59
N ARG A 464 35.17 -20.77 8.71
CA ARG A 464 33.70 -20.61 8.74
C ARG A 464 33.23 -19.19 8.41
N LEU A 465 33.98 -18.17 8.83
CA LEU A 465 33.62 -16.79 8.53
C LEU A 465 33.84 -16.45 7.07
N ILE A 466 34.91 -16.96 6.46
CA ILE A 466 35.35 -16.59 5.11
C ILE A 466 34.62 -17.37 4.02
N HIS A 467 34.29 -18.64 4.25
CA HIS A 467 33.73 -19.54 3.22
C HIS A 467 32.56 -18.93 2.42
N HIS A 468 31.59 -18.34 3.12
CA HIS A 468 30.50 -17.57 2.51
C HIS A 468 30.60 -16.11 2.95
N SER A 469 31.51 -15.34 2.35
CA SER A 469 31.67 -13.95 2.73
C SER A 469 32.09 -12.99 1.62
N SER A 470 31.72 -11.73 1.82
CA SER A 470 32.30 -10.59 1.12
C SER A 470 33.35 -9.94 2.01
N ILE A 471 34.61 -9.98 1.56
CA ILE A 471 35.74 -9.34 2.26
C ILE A 471 36.00 -7.97 1.64
N ILE A 472 35.96 -6.92 2.45
CA ILE A 472 36.06 -5.54 2.01
C ILE A 472 37.28 -4.90 2.67
N LYS A 473 38.30 -4.61 1.86
CA LYS A 473 39.48 -3.87 2.26
C LYS A 473 39.20 -2.37 2.20
N ILE A 474 39.45 -1.67 3.29
CA ILE A 474 39.36 -0.21 3.33
C ILE A 474 40.73 0.39 3.61
N THR A 475 41.26 1.16 2.66
CA THR A 475 42.59 1.77 2.73
C THR A 475 42.49 3.24 2.40
N GLY A 476 42.81 4.10 3.36
CA GLY A 476 42.82 5.53 3.13
C GLY A 476 43.08 6.31 4.41
N PRO A 477 42.97 7.65 4.35
CA PRO A 477 43.15 8.51 5.51
C PRO A 477 42.06 8.27 6.56
N SER A 478 42.40 8.55 7.82
CA SER A 478 41.46 8.43 8.94
C SER A 478 40.47 9.59 8.93
N TYR A 479 39.17 9.29 8.88
CA TYR A 479 38.09 10.26 9.04
C TYR A 479 38.17 11.01 10.38
N ARG A 480 38.72 10.36 11.42
CA ARG A 480 38.88 10.97 12.75
C ARG A 480 39.92 12.10 12.75
N LEU A 481 40.82 12.11 11.76
CA LEU A 481 41.86 13.12 11.62
C LEU A 481 41.49 14.25 10.66
N LYS A 482 40.51 14.05 9.76
CA LYS A 482 40.05 15.04 8.75
C LYS A 482 39.85 16.44 9.37
N GLY A 483 39.02 16.56 10.41
CA GLY A 483 38.76 17.85 11.06
C GLY A 483 39.92 18.42 11.90
N LYS A 484 40.90 17.61 12.31
CA LYS A 484 42.08 18.10 13.05
C LYS A 484 43.16 18.62 12.10
N VAL A 485 43.31 18.02 10.92
CA VAL A 485 44.25 18.50 9.90
C VAL A 485 43.77 19.84 9.34
N ASP A 486 42.47 19.97 9.05
CA ASP A 486 41.87 21.25 8.60
C ASP A 486 42.05 22.37 9.65
N MET A 487 41.93 22.05 10.95
CA MET A 487 42.22 22.99 12.05
C MET A 487 43.71 23.34 12.22
N MET A 488 44.62 22.42 11.87
CA MET A 488 46.06 22.65 11.94
C MET A 488 46.56 23.44 10.72
N GLU A 489 45.99 23.23 9.55
CA GLU A 489 46.29 23.98 8.33
C GLU A 489 45.75 25.41 8.39
N SER A 490 44.53 25.60 8.89
CA SER A 490 43.98 26.95 9.15
C SER A 490 44.79 27.74 10.19
N LYS A 491 45.32 27.09 11.24
CA LYS A 491 46.24 27.73 12.20
C LYS A 491 47.62 28.06 11.63
N LYS A 492 48.11 27.32 10.63
CA LYS A 492 49.35 27.67 9.91
C LYS A 492 49.14 28.85 8.96
N ALA A 493 47.97 28.94 8.34
CA ALA A 493 47.61 30.06 7.47
C ALA A 493 47.32 31.37 8.23
N SER A 494 47.02 31.32 9.52
CA SER A 494 46.85 32.52 10.36
C SER A 494 48.12 32.95 11.13
N ASN A 495 49.20 32.17 11.04
CA ASN A 495 50.51 32.44 11.67
C ASN A 495 51.62 32.76 10.64
N ASN A 496 51.28 32.78 9.35
CA ASN A 496 52.06 33.38 8.26
C ASN A 496 51.31 34.64 7.80
#